data_AF-A0A1H0TR18-F1
#
_entry.id   AF-A0A1H0TR18-F1
#
_cell.length_a   1.000
_cell.length_b   1.000
_cell.length_c   1.000
_cell.angle_alpha   90.00
_cell.angle_beta   90.00
_cell.angle_gamma   90.00
#
_symmetry.space_group_name_H-M   'P 1'
#
loop_
_entity.id
_entity.type
_entity.pdbx_description
1 polymer ?
#
loop_
_entity_poly.entity_id
_entity_poly.type
_entity_poly.pdbx_seq_one_letter_code
_entity_poly.pdbx_strand_id
1 'polypeptide(L)'
;MAKVRGGLDRVLLKYPDIDLSRIRLIGWGGGQAFTDYYPLLGLPVEYTVCPFAANQGKQIHGVTVKSPEALMQEPHDDVLVVVFAAHSAEIMNQIRNFWGDYRCVPALTHSPRHGDIDQLQAFARVFEGLSIQRTTPHRTPSLGIFVQGPVFSYTPMALAWQRMAHPEAYVCLVTWEHQSAASLDACRPWVDAVLTLHQPEAMVDSRNAIIRSAKAGALHLSEVGVPYAVRMRSDTVITGSLYRTIEELFDDGSRNAGKFGFLAHSSWKQIPFHFSERFLVSRTEDMCALWSLPEDMRGPDQIRHRTDEHYQQIQKAAVECLLWQSLARQWNEPARDLADGYRFAANHLVPMDEYADVLSFKNIPLFNLTLNKGFVGTPDWWREVYADLPSAMRQADAESAQEFTIAEFFAGRVG
;
A
#
# COMPACT_ATOMS: atom_id res chain seq x y z
N MET A 1 6.93 0.77 -28.75
CA MET A 1 7.26 2.18 -28.45
C MET A 1 6.78 2.46 -27.03
N ALA A 2 7.68 2.77 -26.09
CA ALA A 2 7.28 3.06 -24.70
C ALA A 2 6.60 4.43 -24.64
N LYS A 3 5.39 4.49 -24.07
CA LYS A 3 4.67 5.75 -23.84
C LYS A 3 4.96 6.19 -22.41
N VAL A 4 5.73 7.27 -22.27
CA VAL A 4 5.99 7.92 -20.98
C VAL A 4 4.83 8.89 -20.71
N ARG A 5 4.20 8.79 -19.53
CA ARG A 5 3.15 9.73 -19.08
C ARG A 5 3.44 10.18 -17.66
N GLY A 6 3.19 11.45 -17.37
CA GLY A 6 3.47 12.08 -16.09
C GLY A 6 4.49 13.20 -16.20
N GLY A 7 4.95 13.68 -15.06
CA GLY A 7 5.79 14.86 -14.95
C GLY A 7 6.20 15.11 -13.51
N LEU A 8 7.09 16.09 -13.34
CA LEU A 8 7.57 16.50 -12.02
C LEU A 8 6.41 17.02 -11.15
N ASP A 9 5.38 17.61 -11.75
CA ASP A 9 4.19 18.15 -11.07
C ASP A 9 3.42 17.12 -10.22
N ARG A 10 3.58 15.82 -10.48
CA ARG A 10 3.01 14.76 -9.61
C ARG A 10 3.55 14.76 -8.19
N VAL A 11 4.74 15.32 -7.97
CA VAL A 11 5.30 15.46 -6.63
C VAL A 11 4.39 16.31 -5.71
N LEU A 12 3.63 17.25 -6.28
CA LEU A 12 2.69 18.11 -5.54
C LEU A 12 1.56 17.34 -4.88
N LEU A 13 1.24 16.12 -5.36
CA LEU A 13 0.27 15.25 -4.70
C LEU A 13 0.75 14.78 -3.33
N LYS A 14 2.08 14.67 -3.14
CA LYS A 14 2.70 14.21 -1.89
C LYS A 14 3.25 15.37 -1.06
N TYR A 15 3.79 16.38 -1.73
CA TYR A 15 4.44 17.55 -1.14
C TYR A 15 3.85 18.82 -1.77
N PRO A 16 2.64 19.25 -1.37
CA PRO A 16 1.95 20.38 -2.00
C PRO A 16 2.68 21.72 -1.84
N ASP A 17 3.56 21.81 -0.83
CA ASP A 17 4.33 22.99 -0.47
C ASP A 17 5.66 23.13 -1.24
N ILE A 18 6.03 22.16 -2.08
CA ILE A 18 7.32 22.16 -2.79
C ILE A 18 7.33 23.16 -3.96
N ASP A 19 8.35 24.01 -4.03
CA ASP A 19 8.55 24.92 -5.16
C ASP A 19 9.34 24.24 -6.29
N LEU A 20 8.63 23.80 -7.32
CA LEU A 20 9.21 23.10 -8.48
C LEU A 20 10.21 23.95 -9.27
N SER A 21 10.18 25.27 -9.13
CA SER A 21 11.11 26.17 -9.83
C SER A 21 12.47 26.29 -9.13
N ARG A 22 12.55 25.90 -7.85
CA ARG A 22 13.74 26.02 -7.01
C ARG A 22 14.30 24.68 -6.56
N ILE A 23 13.48 23.64 -6.57
CA ILE A 23 13.89 22.32 -6.09
C ILE A 23 15.00 21.72 -6.96
N ARG A 24 16.02 21.17 -6.30
CA ARG A 24 17.11 20.42 -6.92
C ARG A 24 16.77 18.94 -6.95
N LEU A 25 17.12 18.26 -8.04
CA LEU A 25 16.85 16.83 -8.22
C LEU A 25 18.12 16.00 -8.06
N ILE A 26 18.08 15.07 -7.11
CA ILE A 26 19.17 14.11 -6.89
C ILE A 26 18.63 12.71 -7.14
N GLY A 27 19.30 11.94 -7.99
CA GLY A 27 18.91 10.56 -8.27
C GLY A 27 19.32 9.62 -7.15
N TRP A 28 18.53 8.57 -6.90
CA TRP A 28 18.96 7.41 -6.13
C TRP A 28 18.88 6.15 -6.99
N GLY A 29 20.04 5.54 -7.21
CA GLY A 29 20.22 4.37 -8.07
C GLY A 29 21.07 4.72 -9.29
N GLY A 30 22.26 4.10 -9.38
CA GLY A 30 23.15 4.16 -10.56
C GLY A 30 23.23 2.83 -11.31
N GLY A 31 22.16 2.04 -11.29
CA GLY A 31 22.06 0.72 -11.91
C GLY A 31 21.25 0.72 -13.20
N GLN A 32 20.87 -0.47 -13.66
CA GLN A 32 20.18 -0.68 -14.96
C GLN A 32 18.93 0.19 -15.12
N ALA A 33 18.11 0.35 -14.08
CA ALA A 33 16.90 1.19 -14.15
C ALA A 33 17.23 2.66 -14.44
N PHE A 34 18.30 3.21 -13.86
CA PHE A 34 18.74 4.57 -14.17
C PHE A 34 19.27 4.64 -15.61
N THR A 35 20.13 3.70 -16.01
CA THR A 35 20.68 3.61 -17.36
C THR A 35 19.59 3.51 -18.43
N ASP A 36 18.55 2.70 -18.23
CA ASP A 36 17.54 2.47 -19.26
C ASP A 36 16.51 3.59 -19.35
N TYR A 37 16.12 4.16 -18.21
CA TYR A 37 14.93 5.00 -18.16
C TYR A 37 15.22 6.48 -17.95
N TYR A 38 16.30 6.87 -17.27
CA TYR A 38 16.67 8.28 -17.09
C TYR A 38 16.63 9.12 -18.39
N PRO A 39 17.21 8.67 -19.53
CA PRO A 39 17.20 9.48 -20.76
C PRO A 39 15.79 9.68 -21.35
N LEU A 40 14.81 8.89 -20.92
CA LEU A 40 13.42 8.99 -21.39
C LEU A 40 12.59 10.01 -20.59
N LEU A 41 13.05 10.42 -19.41
CA LEU A 41 12.25 11.22 -18.47
C LEU A 41 12.53 12.73 -18.58
N GLY A 42 13.66 13.13 -19.16
CA GLY A 42 14.05 14.54 -19.30
C GLY A 42 14.21 15.27 -17.97
N LEU A 43 14.47 14.56 -16.87
CA LEU A 43 14.67 15.14 -15.55
C LEU A 43 16.07 15.76 -15.43
N PRO A 44 16.21 17.00 -14.92
CA PRO A 44 17.52 17.62 -14.69
C PRO A 44 18.15 17.12 -13.38
N VAL A 45 18.51 15.83 -13.31
CA VAL A 45 19.19 15.26 -12.14
C VAL A 45 20.64 15.74 -12.11
N GLU A 46 21.07 16.36 -11.00
CA GLU A 46 22.43 16.91 -10.86
C GLU A 46 23.48 15.80 -10.71
N TYR A 47 23.18 14.82 -9.88
CA TYR A 47 23.96 13.59 -9.70
C TYR A 47 23.04 12.47 -9.20
N THR A 48 23.48 11.22 -9.33
CA THR A 48 22.78 10.08 -8.74
C THR A 48 23.66 9.43 -7.67
N VAL A 49 23.07 8.90 -6.60
CA VAL A 49 23.79 8.15 -5.58
C VAL A 49 23.62 6.65 -5.77
N CYS A 50 24.66 5.88 -5.48
CA CYS A 50 24.60 4.42 -5.53
C CYS A 50 25.37 3.79 -4.36
N PRO A 51 24.76 2.90 -3.56
CA PRO A 51 25.45 2.24 -2.45
C PRO A 51 26.55 1.27 -2.92
N PHE A 52 26.51 0.82 -4.17
CA PHE A 52 27.52 -0.09 -4.71
C PHE A 52 28.76 0.67 -5.16
N ALA A 53 29.88 0.47 -4.45
CA ALA A 53 31.17 1.09 -4.74
C ALA A 53 31.61 0.90 -6.20
N ALA A 54 31.29 -0.24 -6.80
CA ALA A 54 31.59 -0.54 -8.21
C ALA A 54 30.94 0.44 -9.21
N ASN A 55 29.91 1.19 -8.82
CA ASN A 55 29.25 2.20 -9.67
C ASN A 55 29.66 3.64 -9.34
N GLN A 56 30.25 3.89 -8.18
CA GLN A 56 30.63 5.23 -7.75
C GLN A 56 31.78 5.79 -8.61
N GLY A 57 31.74 7.08 -8.90
CA GLY A 57 32.67 7.77 -9.80
C GLY A 57 32.39 7.59 -11.30
N LYS A 58 31.48 6.68 -11.69
CA LYS A 58 31.06 6.54 -13.10
C LYS A 58 30.23 7.75 -13.55
N GLN A 59 30.20 7.96 -14.86
CA GLN A 59 29.19 8.81 -15.49
C GLN A 59 28.22 7.95 -16.28
N ILE A 60 26.92 8.15 -16.07
CA ILE A 60 25.84 7.50 -16.81
C ILE A 60 24.99 8.62 -17.41
N HIS A 61 24.90 8.68 -18.74
CA HIS A 61 24.19 9.75 -19.46
C HIS A 61 24.60 11.17 -19.04
N GLY A 62 25.90 11.38 -18.78
CA GLY A 62 26.44 12.66 -18.31
C GLY A 62 26.20 12.97 -16.82
N VAL A 63 25.50 12.10 -16.09
CA VAL A 63 25.25 12.24 -14.65
C VAL A 63 26.29 11.46 -13.85
N THR A 64 26.95 12.14 -12.91
CA THR A 64 27.95 11.50 -12.04
C THR A 64 27.27 10.63 -10.99
N VAL A 65 27.80 9.42 -10.78
CA VAL A 65 27.38 8.52 -9.71
C VAL A 65 28.23 8.79 -8.46
N LYS A 66 27.62 9.25 -7.36
CA LYS A 66 28.28 9.48 -6.07
C LYS A 66 27.96 8.38 -5.06
N SER A 67 28.69 8.35 -3.95
CA SER A 67 28.33 7.55 -2.80
C SER A 67 27.15 8.19 -2.02
N PRO A 68 26.38 7.43 -1.22
CA PRO A 68 25.25 7.97 -0.46
C PRO A 68 25.61 9.10 0.51
N GLU A 69 26.85 9.15 1.02
CA GLU A 69 27.36 10.19 1.91
C GLU A 69 27.29 11.59 1.28
N ALA A 70 27.23 11.69 -0.06
CA ALA A 70 27.03 12.96 -0.75
C ALA A 70 25.73 13.67 -0.32
N LEU A 71 24.70 12.91 0.06
CA LEU A 71 23.46 13.50 0.55
C LEU A 71 23.66 14.28 1.85
N MET A 72 24.53 13.83 2.76
CA MET A 72 24.69 14.46 4.08
C MET A 72 25.12 15.94 4.04
N GLN A 73 25.55 16.43 2.89
CA GLN A 73 25.96 17.82 2.66
C GLN A 73 24.85 18.68 2.04
N GLU A 74 23.72 18.08 1.67
CA GLU A 74 22.65 18.73 0.93
C GLU A 74 21.56 19.28 1.86
N PRO A 75 21.06 20.50 1.64
CA PRO A 75 19.91 21.04 2.37
C PRO A 75 18.64 20.23 2.06
N HIS A 76 17.98 19.69 3.10
CA HIS A 76 16.85 18.78 2.95
C HIS A 76 15.65 19.42 2.23
N ASP A 77 15.38 20.69 2.50
CA ASP A 77 14.20 21.39 1.98
C ASP A 77 14.34 21.79 0.49
N ASP A 78 15.57 21.93 0.00
CA ASP A 78 15.85 22.31 -1.38
C ASP A 78 16.11 21.10 -2.30
N VAL A 79 16.04 19.88 -1.76
CA VAL A 79 16.38 18.65 -2.49
C VAL A 79 15.20 17.67 -2.52
N LEU A 80 14.88 17.21 -3.72
CA LEU A 80 14.01 16.06 -3.96
C LEU A 80 14.84 14.88 -4.45
N VAL A 81 14.81 13.78 -3.69
CA VAL A 81 15.46 12.53 -4.08
C VAL A 81 14.54 11.71 -4.97
N VAL A 82 14.96 11.50 -6.22
CA VAL A 82 14.23 10.76 -7.24
C VAL A 82 14.76 9.33 -7.34
N VAL A 83 13.95 8.35 -6.92
CA VAL A 83 14.38 6.96 -6.75
C VAL A 83 14.18 6.13 -8.03
N PHE A 84 15.27 5.69 -8.64
CA PHE A 84 15.31 4.85 -9.83
C PHE A 84 15.48 3.37 -9.46
N ALA A 85 14.46 2.78 -8.85
CA ALA A 85 14.48 1.39 -8.42
C ALA A 85 13.07 0.79 -8.31
N ALA A 86 12.95 -0.51 -8.53
CA ALA A 86 11.69 -1.25 -8.34
C ALA A 86 11.23 -1.24 -6.87
N HIS A 87 12.17 -1.42 -5.93
CA HIS A 87 11.91 -1.42 -4.49
C HIS A 87 12.00 -0.01 -3.87
N SER A 88 11.36 0.97 -4.52
CA SER A 88 11.46 2.38 -4.12
C SER A 88 11.01 2.64 -2.69
N ALA A 89 10.00 1.91 -2.17
CA ALA A 89 9.51 2.09 -0.80
C ALA A 89 10.57 1.76 0.28
N GLU A 90 11.33 0.70 0.10
CA GLU A 90 12.41 0.30 1.01
C GLU A 90 13.55 1.31 0.97
N ILE A 91 13.92 1.75 -0.23
CA ILE A 91 14.96 2.78 -0.41
C ILE A 91 14.55 4.10 0.24
N MET A 92 13.30 4.55 0.07
CA MET A 92 12.81 5.78 0.73
C MET A 92 12.88 5.67 2.25
N ASN A 93 12.58 4.49 2.81
CA ASN A 93 12.75 4.25 4.25
C ASN A 93 14.23 4.26 4.66
N GLN A 94 15.13 3.69 3.85
CA GLN A 94 16.58 3.73 4.11
C GLN A 94 17.13 5.16 4.07
N ILE A 95 16.72 5.96 3.10
CA ILE A 95 17.07 7.39 3.01
C ILE A 95 16.73 8.10 4.31
N ARG A 96 15.46 8.01 4.72
CA ARG A 96 14.98 8.63 5.96
C ARG A 96 15.76 8.17 7.20
N ASN A 97 16.02 6.87 7.31
CA ASN A 97 16.60 6.29 8.51
C ASN A 97 18.12 6.50 8.64
N PHE A 98 18.85 6.62 7.53
CA PHE A 98 20.33 6.64 7.55
C PHE A 98 20.93 7.95 7.04
N TRP A 99 20.22 8.69 6.18
CA TRP A 99 20.82 9.79 5.42
C TRP A 99 20.15 11.14 5.70
N GLY A 100 18.90 11.14 6.18
CA GLY A 100 18.17 12.35 6.56
C GLY A 100 16.73 12.31 6.06
N ASP A 101 15.88 13.19 6.60
CA ASP A 101 14.46 13.29 6.25
C ASP A 101 14.24 14.01 4.90
N TYR A 102 14.84 13.47 3.83
CA TYR A 102 14.67 13.98 2.48
C TYR A 102 13.28 13.70 1.94
N ARG A 103 12.73 14.67 1.20
CA ARG A 103 11.58 14.42 0.33
C ARG A 103 12.01 13.44 -0.76
N CYS A 104 11.26 12.34 -0.89
CA CYS A 104 11.59 11.27 -1.83
C CYS A 104 10.39 10.90 -2.69
N VAL A 105 10.64 10.58 -3.97
CA VAL A 105 9.62 10.14 -4.91
C VAL A 105 10.16 9.03 -5.83
N PRO A 106 9.38 7.98 -6.13
CA PRO A 106 9.75 7.04 -7.17
C PRO A 106 9.82 7.73 -8.54
N ALA A 107 10.89 7.49 -9.30
CA ALA A 107 11.03 8.05 -10.64
C ALA A 107 9.92 7.53 -11.56
N LEU A 108 9.69 6.22 -11.53
CA LEU A 108 8.78 5.55 -12.45
C LEU A 108 8.11 4.33 -11.83
N THR A 109 6.96 3.95 -12.40
CA THR A 109 6.37 2.63 -12.22
C THR A 109 5.93 2.05 -13.54
N HIS A 110 5.84 0.72 -13.61
CA HIS A 110 5.20 0.03 -14.71
C HIS A 110 3.72 -0.18 -14.42
N SER A 111 2.87 0.71 -14.96
CA SER A 111 1.43 0.62 -14.71
C SER A 111 0.62 1.27 -15.85
N PRO A 112 -0.51 0.66 -16.26
CA PRO A 112 -1.46 1.30 -17.16
C PRO A 112 -2.32 2.38 -16.45
N ARG A 113 -2.23 2.54 -15.13
CA ARG A 113 -3.10 3.41 -14.30
C ARG A 113 -2.76 4.90 -14.32
N HIS A 114 -2.30 5.41 -15.47
CA HIS A 114 -2.00 6.84 -15.60
C HIS A 114 -3.27 7.70 -15.54
N GLY A 115 -4.42 7.20 -16.02
CA GLY A 115 -5.70 7.92 -15.96
C GLY A 115 -6.16 8.22 -14.54
N ASP A 116 -6.00 7.27 -13.61
CA ASP A 116 -6.35 7.46 -12.20
C ASP A 116 -5.48 8.55 -11.55
N ILE A 117 -4.18 8.58 -11.86
CA ILE A 117 -3.26 9.61 -11.34
C ILE A 117 -3.60 10.98 -11.94
N ASP A 118 -3.91 11.04 -13.24
CA ASP A 118 -4.28 12.28 -13.91
C ASP A 118 -5.59 12.87 -13.32
N GLN A 119 -6.57 12.02 -12.99
CA GLN A 119 -7.78 12.44 -12.26
C GLN A 119 -7.45 12.96 -10.86
N LEU A 120 -6.54 12.30 -10.14
CA LEU A 120 -6.09 12.74 -8.83
C LEU A 120 -5.36 14.10 -8.88
N GLN A 121 -4.55 14.34 -9.92
CA GLN A 121 -3.93 15.65 -10.16
C GLN A 121 -4.98 16.72 -10.49
N ALA A 122 -6.00 16.40 -11.28
CA ALA A 122 -7.09 17.33 -11.55
C ALA A 122 -7.88 17.67 -10.29
N PHE A 123 -8.15 16.67 -9.44
CA PHE A 123 -8.81 16.85 -8.15
C PHE A 123 -7.96 17.72 -7.21
N ALA A 124 -6.66 17.46 -7.12
CA ALA A 124 -5.74 18.24 -6.27
C ALA A 124 -5.74 19.74 -6.61
N ARG A 125 -5.90 20.10 -7.89
CA ARG A 125 -5.96 21.50 -8.34
C ARG A 125 -7.19 22.27 -7.86
N VAL A 126 -8.28 21.57 -7.55
CA VAL A 126 -9.53 22.20 -7.07
C VAL A 126 -9.74 22.02 -5.57
N PHE A 127 -8.98 21.11 -4.94
CA PHE A 127 -9.15 20.69 -3.54
C PHE A 127 -9.18 21.85 -2.54
N GLU A 128 -8.26 22.82 -2.64
CA GLU A 128 -8.19 23.96 -1.71
C GLU A 128 -9.46 24.82 -1.71
N GLY A 129 -10.21 24.83 -2.81
CA GLY A 129 -11.46 25.56 -2.94
C GLY A 129 -12.72 24.75 -2.61
N LEU A 130 -12.57 23.45 -2.27
CA LEU A 130 -13.72 22.59 -2.01
C LEU A 130 -14.27 22.84 -0.60
N SER A 131 -15.59 23.00 -0.55
CA SER A 131 -16.38 23.04 0.67
C SER A 131 -17.52 22.04 0.51
N ILE A 132 -17.76 21.26 1.56
CA ILE A 132 -18.89 20.34 1.60
C ILE A 132 -19.84 20.76 2.73
N GLN A 133 -21.11 20.95 2.38
CA GLN A 133 -22.17 20.99 3.37
C GLN A 133 -22.65 19.56 3.62
N ARG A 134 -22.36 19.06 4.82
CA ARG A 134 -22.82 17.72 5.23
C ARG A 134 -24.30 17.77 5.57
N THR A 135 -25.09 16.96 4.89
CA THR A 135 -26.45 16.63 5.32
C THR A 135 -26.40 15.37 6.17
N THR A 136 -27.02 15.39 7.34
CA THR A 136 -27.18 14.18 8.16
C THR A 136 -27.94 13.12 7.37
N PRO A 137 -27.42 11.89 7.25
CA PRO A 137 -28.12 10.83 6.54
C PRO A 137 -29.51 10.59 7.15
N HIS A 138 -30.54 10.47 6.31
CA HIS A 138 -31.90 10.16 6.77
C HIS A 138 -32.09 8.69 7.18
N ARG A 139 -31.12 7.84 6.86
CA ARG A 139 -31.09 6.40 7.14
C ARG A 139 -29.67 5.99 7.50
N THR A 140 -29.53 4.87 8.22
CA THR A 140 -28.23 4.26 8.45
C THR A 140 -27.56 3.94 7.11
N PRO A 141 -26.31 4.37 6.89
CA PRO A 141 -25.56 4.04 5.69
C PRO A 141 -25.43 2.53 5.48
N SER A 142 -25.54 2.06 4.24
CA SER A 142 -25.30 0.64 3.89
C SER A 142 -23.81 0.27 3.91
N LEU A 143 -22.93 1.28 3.90
CA LEU A 143 -21.49 1.16 3.75
C LEU A 143 -20.78 2.08 4.74
N GLY A 144 -19.77 1.56 5.43
CA GLY A 144 -18.82 2.34 6.19
C GLY A 144 -17.38 2.16 5.70
N ILE A 145 -16.61 3.24 5.72
CA ILE A 145 -15.19 3.30 5.37
C ILE A 145 -14.45 3.77 6.61
N PHE A 146 -13.55 2.95 7.15
CA PHE A 146 -12.60 3.40 8.16
C PHE A 146 -11.21 3.56 7.54
N VAL A 147 -10.72 4.79 7.62
CA VAL A 147 -9.41 5.20 7.11
C VAL A 147 -8.44 5.19 8.29
N GLN A 148 -7.44 4.33 8.27
CA GLN A 148 -6.53 4.15 9.40
C GLN A 148 -5.11 4.65 9.12
N GLY A 149 -4.50 5.26 10.13
CA GLY A 149 -3.08 5.59 10.14
C GLY A 149 -2.77 7.02 10.60
N PRO A 150 -1.47 7.40 10.62
CA PRO A 150 -1.07 8.78 10.90
C PRO A 150 -1.62 9.74 9.83
N VAL A 151 -1.82 11.00 10.22
CA VAL A 151 -2.29 12.05 9.31
C VAL A 151 -1.07 12.69 8.65
N PHE A 152 -1.06 12.69 7.32
CA PHE A 152 -0.06 13.37 6.49
C PHE A 152 -0.67 14.58 5.79
N SER A 153 0.16 15.39 5.14
CA SER A 153 -0.27 16.56 4.34
C SER A 153 -1.32 16.22 3.28
N TYR A 154 -1.23 15.02 2.68
CA TYR A 154 -2.16 14.54 1.65
C TYR A 154 -3.42 13.85 2.22
N THR A 155 -3.47 13.53 3.52
CA THR A 155 -4.59 12.77 4.11
C THR A 155 -5.93 13.51 4.00
N PRO A 156 -6.03 14.84 4.24
CA PRO A 156 -7.26 15.58 3.99
C PRO A 156 -7.80 15.41 2.56
N MET A 157 -6.93 15.46 1.56
CA MET A 157 -7.30 15.28 0.15
C MET A 157 -7.74 13.83 -0.13
N ALA A 158 -7.08 12.85 0.49
CA ALA A 158 -7.48 11.45 0.41
C ALA A 158 -8.90 11.24 0.95
N LEU A 159 -9.22 11.85 2.10
CA LEU A 159 -10.55 11.78 2.71
C LEU A 159 -11.60 12.50 1.88
N ALA A 160 -11.26 13.68 1.35
CA ALA A 160 -12.13 14.43 0.44
C ALA A 160 -12.49 13.61 -0.80
N TRP A 161 -11.51 12.92 -1.39
CA TRP A 161 -11.74 12.00 -2.50
C TRP A 161 -12.78 10.94 -2.15
N GLN A 162 -12.63 10.26 -1.00
CA GLN A 162 -13.59 9.24 -0.57
C GLN A 162 -14.98 9.81 -0.37
N ARG A 163 -15.08 10.97 0.31
CA ARG A 163 -16.36 11.61 0.57
C ARG A 163 -17.08 11.99 -0.73
N MET A 164 -16.35 12.50 -1.71
CA MET A 164 -16.94 12.89 -3.00
C MET A 164 -17.32 11.68 -3.86
N ALA A 165 -16.55 10.61 -3.81
CA ALA A 165 -16.85 9.37 -4.54
C ALA A 165 -17.97 8.55 -3.87
N HIS A 166 -18.10 8.65 -2.55
CA HIS A 166 -19.03 7.86 -1.73
C HIS A 166 -19.81 8.76 -0.75
N PRO A 167 -20.67 9.67 -1.25
CA PRO A 167 -21.32 10.67 -0.42
C PRO A 167 -22.22 10.08 0.67
N GLU A 168 -22.84 8.93 0.39
CA GLU A 168 -23.74 8.23 1.32
C GLU A 168 -23.02 7.28 2.31
N ALA A 169 -21.72 7.04 2.12
CA ALA A 169 -20.98 6.16 3.03
C ALA A 169 -20.70 6.86 4.36
N TYR A 170 -20.71 6.07 5.44
CA TYR A 170 -20.18 6.53 6.73
C TYR A 170 -18.65 6.49 6.67
N VAL A 171 -17.96 7.62 6.81
CA VAL A 171 -16.50 7.68 6.75
C VAL A 171 -15.95 8.07 8.11
N CYS A 172 -15.09 7.24 8.71
CA CYS A 172 -14.35 7.62 9.91
C CYS A 172 -12.84 7.58 9.69
N LEU A 173 -12.13 8.53 10.30
CA LEU A 173 -10.67 8.54 10.39
C LEU A 173 -10.26 7.97 11.74
N VAL A 174 -9.42 6.94 11.73
CA VAL A 174 -8.85 6.33 12.94
C VAL A 174 -7.35 6.65 13.00
N THR A 175 -6.97 7.46 13.97
CA THR A 175 -5.60 8.01 14.07
C THR A 175 -5.14 8.15 15.51
N TRP A 176 -4.02 8.83 15.73
CA TRP A 176 -3.33 8.89 17.02
C TRP A 176 -3.59 10.21 17.76
N GLU A 177 -3.59 10.19 19.08
CA GLU A 177 -3.79 11.38 19.91
C GLU A 177 -2.69 12.44 19.76
N HIS A 178 -1.47 12.04 19.41
CA HIS A 178 -0.35 12.96 19.22
C HIS A 178 -0.43 13.74 17.89
N GLN A 179 -1.43 13.47 17.04
CA GLN A 179 -1.63 14.22 15.80
C GLN A 179 -2.00 15.67 16.11
N SER A 180 -1.46 16.60 15.32
CA SER A 180 -1.70 18.03 15.57
C SER A 180 -3.18 18.39 15.39
N ALA A 181 -3.67 19.34 16.20
CA ALA A 181 -5.05 19.83 16.07
C ALA A 181 -5.33 20.34 14.65
N ALA A 182 -4.39 21.09 14.06
CA ALA A 182 -4.50 21.59 12.70
C ALA A 182 -4.65 20.47 11.66
N SER A 183 -3.88 19.38 11.79
CA SER A 183 -3.98 18.21 10.91
C SER A 183 -5.35 17.53 11.03
N LEU A 184 -5.88 17.39 12.24
CA LEU A 184 -7.20 16.81 12.47
C LEU A 184 -8.31 17.72 11.95
N ASP A 185 -8.22 19.02 12.18
CA ASP A 185 -9.21 20.00 11.74
C ASP A 185 -9.31 20.06 10.21
N ALA A 186 -8.19 19.89 9.49
CA ALA A 186 -8.19 19.75 8.04
C ALA A 186 -8.92 18.47 7.54
N CYS A 187 -8.97 17.42 8.36
CA CYS A 187 -9.64 16.15 8.03
C CYS A 187 -11.14 16.15 8.36
N ARG A 188 -11.55 16.85 9.43
CA ARG A 188 -12.94 16.86 9.96
C ARG A 188 -14.04 17.13 8.92
N PRO A 189 -13.87 18.03 7.93
CA PRO A 189 -14.92 18.29 6.95
C PRO A 189 -15.31 17.06 6.11
N TRP A 190 -14.40 16.11 5.96
CA TRP A 190 -14.52 15.00 5.00
C TRP A 190 -15.04 13.71 5.64
N VAL A 191 -15.07 13.64 6.97
CA VAL A 191 -15.42 12.43 7.72
C VAL A 191 -16.63 12.67 8.62
N ASP A 192 -17.33 11.62 8.99
CA ASP A 192 -18.41 11.64 9.98
C ASP A 192 -17.85 11.59 11.40
N ALA A 193 -16.71 10.90 11.59
CA ALA A 193 -16.03 10.80 12.88
C ALA A 193 -14.50 10.82 12.74
N VAL A 194 -13.85 11.35 13.78
CA VAL A 194 -12.40 11.21 13.99
C VAL A 194 -12.22 10.49 15.32
N LEU A 195 -11.63 9.29 15.26
CA LEU A 195 -11.28 8.48 16.42
C LEU A 195 -9.78 8.64 16.69
N THR A 196 -9.44 9.13 17.87
CA THR A 196 -8.05 9.27 18.32
C THR A 196 -7.74 8.19 19.35
N LEU A 197 -6.62 7.49 19.16
CA LEU A 197 -6.17 6.41 20.03
C LEU A 197 -4.80 6.72 20.60
N HIS A 198 -4.53 6.22 21.80
CA HIS A 198 -3.15 6.07 22.27
C HIS A 198 -2.40 5.13 21.32
N GLN A 199 -1.22 5.55 20.86
CA GLN A 199 -0.34 4.71 20.06
C GLN A 199 0.17 3.53 20.92
N PRO A 200 0.32 2.32 20.35
CA PRO A 200 0.94 1.21 21.08
C PRO A 200 2.38 1.53 21.47
N GLU A 201 2.77 1.15 22.69
CA GLU A 201 4.16 1.28 23.16
C GLU A 201 5.09 0.35 22.36
N ALA A 202 4.67 -0.91 22.20
CA ALA A 202 5.39 -1.90 21.41
C ALA A 202 4.95 -1.79 19.94
N MET A 203 5.73 -1.07 19.13
CA MET A 203 5.36 -0.83 17.72
C MET A 203 5.58 -2.03 16.79
N VAL A 204 6.43 -3.00 17.13
CA VAL A 204 6.77 -4.23 16.35
C VAL A 204 6.59 -4.02 14.84
N ASP A 205 7.45 -3.21 14.22
CA ASP A 205 7.39 -2.84 12.80
C ASP A 205 6.03 -2.27 12.33
N SER A 206 5.46 -1.36 13.13
CA SER A 206 4.12 -0.74 12.97
C SER A 206 2.90 -1.68 13.07
N ARG A 207 3.08 -2.97 13.32
CA ARG A 207 1.98 -3.96 13.34
C ARG A 207 0.92 -3.66 14.38
N ASN A 208 1.33 -3.37 15.61
CA ASN A 208 0.37 -3.11 16.68
C ASN A 208 -0.40 -1.82 16.42
N ALA A 209 0.21 -0.85 15.72
CA ALA A 209 -0.49 0.34 15.29
C ALA A 209 -1.56 -0.01 14.22
N ILE A 210 -1.24 -0.90 13.28
CA ILE A 210 -2.19 -1.40 12.28
C ILE A 210 -3.35 -2.14 12.97
N ILE A 211 -3.05 -3.11 13.85
CA ILE A 211 -4.04 -3.93 14.57
C ILE A 211 -4.97 -3.05 15.42
N ARG A 212 -4.39 -2.19 16.29
CA ARG A 212 -5.17 -1.35 17.21
C ARG A 212 -6.10 -0.39 16.47
N SER A 213 -5.59 0.27 15.43
CA SER A 213 -6.40 1.23 14.65
C SER A 213 -7.47 0.52 13.82
N ALA A 214 -7.17 -0.62 13.22
CA ALA A 214 -8.14 -1.38 12.45
C ALA A 214 -9.27 -1.94 13.34
N LYS A 215 -8.92 -2.47 14.51
CA LYS A 215 -9.88 -2.95 15.51
C LYS A 215 -10.85 -1.87 15.93
N ALA A 216 -10.33 -0.68 16.27
CA ALA A 216 -11.17 0.45 16.66
C ALA A 216 -12.10 0.91 15.53
N GLY A 217 -11.59 0.97 14.29
CA GLY A 217 -12.39 1.32 13.12
C GLY A 217 -13.53 0.35 12.85
N ALA A 218 -13.23 -0.96 12.85
CA ALA A 218 -14.24 -1.99 12.65
C ALA A 218 -15.32 -1.97 13.75
N LEU A 219 -14.91 -1.85 15.01
CA LEU A 219 -15.85 -1.76 16.14
C LEU A 219 -16.75 -0.52 16.05
N HIS A 220 -16.17 0.64 15.72
CA HIS A 220 -16.95 1.87 15.55
C HIS A 220 -18.00 1.75 14.43
N LEU A 221 -17.62 1.14 13.29
CA LEU A 221 -18.59 0.87 12.21
C LEU A 221 -19.70 -0.09 12.66
N SER A 222 -19.37 -1.11 13.46
CA SER A 222 -20.36 -2.01 14.06
C SER A 222 -21.33 -1.27 14.99
N GLU A 223 -20.83 -0.36 15.84
CA GLU A 223 -21.65 0.48 16.73
C GLU A 223 -22.58 1.43 15.97
N VAL A 224 -22.12 1.98 14.84
CA VAL A 224 -22.95 2.79 13.93
C VAL A 224 -24.02 1.95 13.22
N GLY A 225 -23.81 0.63 13.13
CA GLY A 225 -24.74 -0.31 12.51
C GLY A 225 -24.63 -0.37 10.99
N VAL A 226 -23.47 -0.04 10.41
CA VAL A 226 -23.28 -0.21 8.95
C VAL A 226 -23.14 -1.70 8.60
N PRO A 227 -23.85 -2.21 7.57
CA PRO A 227 -23.77 -3.62 7.18
C PRO A 227 -22.40 -4.04 6.59
N TYR A 228 -21.80 -3.18 5.76
CA TYR A 228 -20.53 -3.45 5.09
C TYR A 228 -19.45 -2.48 5.56
N ALA A 229 -18.26 -3.03 5.80
CA ALA A 229 -17.10 -2.29 6.25
C ALA A 229 -16.00 -2.34 5.18
N VAL A 230 -15.36 -1.19 4.99
CA VAL A 230 -14.20 -1.01 4.12
C VAL A 230 -13.05 -0.51 4.96
N ARG A 231 -11.96 -1.28 4.93
CA ARG A 231 -10.69 -0.89 5.55
C ARG A 231 -9.79 -0.28 4.50
N MET A 232 -9.20 0.87 4.80
CA MET A 232 -8.14 1.46 3.96
C MET A 232 -7.15 2.28 4.78
N ARG A 233 -6.01 2.63 4.18
CA ARG A 233 -4.96 3.41 4.84
C ARG A 233 -5.10 4.91 4.58
N SER A 234 -4.64 5.73 5.52
CA SER A 234 -4.67 7.21 5.45
C SER A 234 -3.87 7.84 4.30
N ASP A 235 -3.08 7.04 3.59
CA ASP A 235 -2.31 7.40 2.40
C ASP A 235 -2.92 6.92 1.09
N THR A 236 -4.14 6.37 1.10
CA THR A 236 -4.75 5.76 -0.09
C THR A 236 -6.00 6.48 -0.56
N VAL A 237 -6.25 6.46 -1.87
CA VAL A 237 -7.55 6.77 -2.49
C VAL A 237 -8.12 5.54 -3.15
N ILE A 238 -9.45 5.43 -3.19
CA ILE A 238 -10.14 4.31 -3.84
C ILE A 238 -10.43 4.70 -5.29
N THR A 239 -10.17 3.79 -6.20
CA THR A 239 -10.48 3.90 -7.62
C THR A 239 -11.47 2.80 -8.00
N GLY A 240 -12.45 3.09 -8.85
CA GLY A 240 -13.55 2.18 -9.13
C GLY A 240 -14.78 2.46 -8.27
N SER A 241 -15.62 1.45 -8.03
CA SER A 241 -16.90 1.63 -7.31
C SER A 241 -17.07 0.60 -6.20
N LEU A 242 -17.03 1.07 -4.93
CA LEU A 242 -17.35 0.25 -3.76
C LEU A 242 -18.75 -0.34 -3.79
N TYR A 243 -19.75 0.43 -4.24
CA TYR A 243 -21.12 -0.06 -4.31
C TYR A 243 -21.25 -1.21 -5.31
N ARG A 244 -20.56 -1.11 -6.45
CA ARG A 244 -20.49 -2.21 -7.42
C ARG A 244 -19.74 -3.41 -6.85
N THR A 245 -18.63 -3.18 -6.13
CA THR A 245 -17.91 -4.26 -5.44
C THR A 245 -18.82 -5.01 -4.48
N ILE A 246 -19.64 -4.29 -3.70
CA ILE A 246 -20.59 -4.89 -2.76
C ILE A 246 -21.68 -5.65 -3.49
N GLU A 247 -22.32 -5.03 -4.49
CA GLU A 247 -23.37 -5.66 -5.30
C GLU A 247 -22.90 -6.95 -5.97
N GLU A 248 -21.72 -6.93 -6.61
CA GLU A 248 -21.21 -8.06 -7.39
C GLU A 248 -20.62 -9.17 -6.51
N LEU A 249 -19.95 -8.82 -5.42
CA LEU A 249 -19.26 -9.81 -4.58
C LEU A 249 -20.10 -10.31 -3.40
N PHE A 250 -20.95 -9.46 -2.82
CA PHE A 250 -21.66 -9.74 -1.58
C PHE A 250 -23.18 -9.66 -1.72
N ASP A 251 -23.69 -8.96 -2.72
CA ASP A 251 -25.13 -8.77 -2.97
C ASP A 251 -25.85 -8.21 -1.73
N ASP A 252 -26.96 -8.82 -1.30
CA ASP A 252 -27.67 -8.54 -0.05
C ASP A 252 -27.03 -9.16 1.20
N GLY A 253 -25.85 -9.78 1.05
CA GLY A 253 -25.12 -10.49 2.10
C GLY A 253 -25.24 -12.00 1.99
N SER A 254 -26.03 -12.52 1.05
CA SER A 254 -26.14 -13.96 0.78
C SER A 254 -24.94 -14.53 0.01
N ARG A 255 -24.32 -13.72 -0.86
CA ARG A 255 -23.15 -14.13 -1.65
C ARG A 255 -21.88 -13.93 -0.84
N ASN A 256 -20.97 -14.91 -0.89
CA ASN A 256 -19.66 -14.85 -0.23
C ASN A 256 -19.74 -14.45 1.26
N ALA A 257 -20.80 -14.87 1.97
CA ALA A 257 -20.92 -14.68 3.41
C ALA A 257 -19.71 -15.30 4.13
N GLY A 258 -19.13 -14.56 5.08
CA GLY A 258 -17.92 -14.95 5.80
C GLY A 258 -16.61 -14.72 5.04
N LYS A 259 -16.66 -14.19 3.81
CA LYS A 259 -15.46 -13.90 3.01
C LYS A 259 -15.06 -12.43 3.01
N PHE A 260 -13.83 -12.17 2.59
CA PHE A 260 -13.26 -10.84 2.44
C PHE A 260 -12.88 -10.56 0.98
N GLY A 261 -13.32 -9.41 0.48
CA GLY A 261 -12.80 -8.78 -0.72
C GLY A 261 -11.40 -8.25 -0.46
N PHE A 262 -10.41 -8.64 -1.26
CA PHE A 262 -9.01 -8.23 -1.09
C PHE A 262 -8.34 -7.88 -2.43
N LEU A 263 -7.24 -7.13 -2.38
CA LEU A 263 -6.43 -6.82 -3.55
C LEU A 263 -5.45 -7.95 -3.87
N ALA A 264 -5.80 -8.73 -4.89
CA ALA A 264 -5.03 -9.88 -5.31
C ALA A 264 -3.66 -9.48 -5.89
N HIS A 265 -3.58 -8.38 -6.64
CA HIS A 265 -2.33 -7.89 -7.21
C HIS A 265 -1.33 -7.35 -6.17
N SER A 266 -1.79 -7.10 -4.94
CA SER A 266 -0.95 -6.62 -3.82
C SER A 266 -0.54 -7.75 -2.86
N SER A 267 -0.77 -9.00 -3.24
CA SER A 267 -0.51 -10.21 -2.45
C SER A 267 0.66 -11.01 -3.03
N TRP A 268 1.45 -11.69 -2.18
CA TRP A 268 2.60 -12.48 -2.62
C TRP A 268 2.22 -13.94 -2.68
N LYS A 269 2.02 -14.46 -3.90
CA LYS A 269 1.49 -15.81 -4.10
C LYS A 269 2.38 -16.91 -3.52
N GLN A 270 3.71 -16.74 -3.47
CA GLN A 270 4.62 -17.76 -2.96
C GLN A 270 4.88 -17.68 -1.45
N ILE A 271 4.34 -16.67 -0.75
CA ILE A 271 4.53 -16.52 0.70
C ILE A 271 3.27 -16.99 1.42
N PRO A 272 3.35 -17.96 2.35
CA PRO A 272 2.18 -18.47 3.07
C PRO A 272 1.37 -17.35 3.72
N PHE A 273 0.06 -17.31 3.45
CA PHE A 273 -0.88 -16.35 4.05
C PHE A 273 -0.59 -14.86 3.77
N HIS A 274 0.21 -14.52 2.75
CA HIS A 274 0.47 -13.12 2.40
C HIS A 274 -0.62 -12.54 1.49
N PHE A 275 -1.82 -12.33 2.06
CA PHE A 275 -2.91 -11.62 1.39
C PHE A 275 -2.98 -10.18 1.87
N SER A 276 -3.02 -9.23 0.93
CA SER A 276 -2.88 -7.81 1.27
C SER A 276 -4.01 -7.33 2.18
N GLU A 277 -3.65 -6.84 3.36
CA GLU A 277 -4.60 -6.18 4.26
C GLU A 277 -4.86 -4.72 3.87
N ARG A 278 -4.06 -4.15 2.95
CA ARG A 278 -4.02 -2.73 2.54
C ARG A 278 -5.39 -2.13 2.21
N PHE A 279 -6.26 -2.94 1.63
CA PHE A 279 -7.62 -2.57 1.27
C PHE A 279 -8.49 -3.82 1.35
N LEU A 280 -9.50 -3.79 2.21
CA LEU A 280 -10.40 -4.92 2.46
C LEU A 280 -11.85 -4.44 2.44
N VAL A 281 -12.72 -5.29 1.92
CA VAL A 281 -14.18 -5.10 1.93
C VAL A 281 -14.83 -6.36 2.48
N SER A 282 -15.71 -6.25 3.46
CA SER A 282 -16.48 -7.39 3.97
C SER A 282 -17.74 -6.93 4.68
N ARG A 283 -18.53 -7.88 5.18
CA ARG A 283 -19.53 -7.57 6.20
C ARG A 283 -18.83 -7.04 7.45
N THR A 284 -19.46 -6.11 8.15
CA THR A 284 -18.88 -5.47 9.33
C THR A 284 -18.56 -6.48 10.44
N GLU A 285 -19.40 -7.49 10.64
CA GLU A 285 -19.14 -8.56 11.62
C GLU A 285 -17.87 -9.36 11.31
N ASP A 286 -17.64 -9.67 10.03
CA ASP A 286 -16.45 -10.40 9.58
C ASP A 286 -15.20 -9.53 9.75
N MET A 287 -15.31 -8.22 9.48
CA MET A 287 -14.24 -7.24 9.70
C MET A 287 -13.88 -7.14 11.19
N CYS A 288 -14.87 -7.13 12.08
CA CYS A 288 -14.64 -7.16 13.52
C CYS A 288 -13.95 -8.47 13.96
N ALA A 289 -14.34 -9.62 13.41
CA ALA A 289 -13.71 -10.89 13.72
C ALA A 289 -12.24 -10.91 13.30
N LEU A 290 -11.93 -10.47 12.07
CA LEU A 290 -10.56 -10.38 11.54
C LEU A 290 -9.65 -9.53 12.45
N TRP A 291 -10.12 -8.36 12.89
CA TRP A 291 -9.33 -7.43 13.70
C TRP A 291 -9.45 -7.65 15.21
N SER A 292 -10.11 -8.73 15.65
CA SER A 292 -10.21 -9.09 17.06
C SER A 292 -8.89 -9.60 17.66
N LEU A 293 -7.88 -9.86 16.81
CA LEU A 293 -6.54 -10.33 17.15
C LEU A 293 -5.89 -9.50 18.29
N PRO A 294 -5.23 -10.15 19.27
CA PRO A 294 -4.38 -9.45 20.23
C PRO A 294 -3.18 -8.77 19.56
N GLU A 295 -2.62 -7.77 20.21
CA GLU A 295 -1.36 -7.16 19.77
C GLU A 295 -0.22 -8.18 19.73
N ASP A 296 0.68 -8.04 18.76
CA ASP A 296 1.85 -8.88 18.58
C ASP A 296 2.88 -8.56 19.66
N MET A 297 3.13 -9.55 20.53
CA MET A 297 4.07 -9.44 21.64
C MET A 297 5.45 -10.04 21.31
N ARG A 298 5.68 -10.48 20.07
CA ARG A 298 6.97 -11.05 19.66
C ARG A 298 8.08 -9.99 19.65
N GLY A 299 9.27 -10.37 20.08
CA GLY A 299 10.46 -9.53 20.02
C GLY A 299 11.04 -9.38 18.61
N PRO A 300 11.92 -8.39 18.36
CA PRO A 300 12.53 -8.16 17.05
C PRO A 300 13.19 -9.40 16.43
N ASP A 301 13.86 -10.22 17.23
CA ASP A 301 14.58 -11.40 16.72
C ASP A 301 13.63 -12.53 16.26
N GLN A 302 12.38 -12.51 16.69
CA GLN A 302 11.36 -13.48 16.26
C GLN A 302 10.67 -13.08 14.95
N ILE A 303 10.82 -11.83 14.53
CA ILE A 303 10.16 -11.27 13.33
C ILE A 303 11.15 -10.89 12.23
N ARG A 304 12.43 -10.75 12.57
CA ARG A 304 13.51 -10.56 11.59
C ARG A 304 13.72 -11.85 10.81
N HIS A 305 14.09 -11.68 9.55
CA HIS A 305 14.56 -12.75 8.68
C HIS A 305 15.96 -12.39 8.21
N ARG A 306 16.77 -13.41 7.91
CA ARG A 306 18.10 -13.22 7.31
C ARG A 306 18.03 -13.53 5.82
N THR A 307 18.82 -12.83 5.02
CA THR A 307 18.75 -12.95 3.55
C THR A 307 19.14 -14.33 3.03
N ASP A 308 19.88 -15.11 3.81
CA ASP A 308 20.29 -16.50 3.57
C ASP A 308 19.24 -17.54 4.02
N GLU A 309 18.16 -17.12 4.69
CA GLU A 309 17.07 -18.02 5.05
C GLU A 309 16.19 -18.34 3.84
N HIS A 310 15.45 -19.45 3.94
CA HIS A 310 14.45 -19.83 2.93
C HIS A 310 13.44 -18.69 2.72
N TYR A 311 13.07 -18.42 1.47
CA TYR A 311 12.26 -17.24 1.13
C TYR A 311 10.92 -17.14 1.88
N GLN A 312 10.28 -18.28 2.16
CA GLN A 312 9.01 -18.30 2.91
C GLN A 312 9.14 -17.88 4.38
N GLN A 313 10.36 -17.69 4.92
CA GLN A 313 10.55 -17.14 6.26
C GLN A 313 10.16 -15.65 6.35
N ILE A 314 9.95 -14.97 5.21
CA ILE A 314 9.33 -13.64 5.12
C ILE A 314 7.99 -13.58 5.86
N GLN A 315 7.24 -14.70 5.96
CA GLN A 315 5.97 -14.76 6.68
C GLN A 315 6.07 -14.37 8.17
N LYS A 316 7.27 -14.46 8.78
CA LYS A 316 7.50 -13.97 10.16
C LYS A 316 7.43 -12.44 10.26
N ALA A 317 7.78 -11.77 9.16
CA ALA A 317 7.96 -10.33 9.05
C ALA A 317 6.70 -9.59 8.53
N ALA A 318 5.88 -10.24 7.72
CA ALA A 318 4.68 -9.61 7.17
C ALA A 318 3.51 -9.60 8.17
N VAL A 319 2.85 -8.45 8.32
CA VAL A 319 1.65 -8.31 9.18
C VAL A 319 0.47 -9.10 8.61
N GLU A 320 0.38 -9.17 7.28
CA GLU A 320 -0.59 -9.94 6.53
C GLU A 320 -0.59 -11.42 6.97
N CYS A 321 0.59 -12.04 6.98
CA CYS A 321 0.73 -13.45 7.37
C CYS A 321 0.27 -13.68 8.81
N LEU A 322 0.63 -12.81 9.75
CA LEU A 322 0.18 -12.90 11.14
C LEU A 322 -1.35 -12.82 11.23
N LEU A 323 -1.95 -11.86 10.53
CA LEU A 323 -3.39 -11.60 10.57
C LEU A 323 -4.18 -12.82 10.08
N TRP A 324 -3.89 -13.28 8.87
CA TRP A 324 -4.66 -14.38 8.26
C TRP A 324 -4.39 -15.73 8.92
N GLN A 325 -3.15 -16.01 9.34
CA GLN A 325 -2.86 -17.24 10.10
C GLN A 325 -3.59 -17.26 11.45
N SER A 326 -3.74 -16.10 12.09
CA SER A 326 -4.43 -16.04 13.37
C SER A 326 -5.93 -16.22 13.22
N LEU A 327 -6.53 -15.65 12.17
CA LEU A 327 -7.93 -15.91 11.84
C LEU A 327 -8.17 -17.39 11.50
N ALA A 328 -7.30 -17.99 10.67
CA ALA A 328 -7.37 -19.42 10.37
C ALA A 328 -7.32 -20.28 11.66
N ARG A 329 -6.40 -19.96 12.59
CA ARG A 329 -6.33 -20.66 13.89
C ARG A 329 -7.58 -20.45 14.74
N GLN A 330 -8.14 -19.25 14.77
CA GLN A 330 -9.40 -18.97 15.49
C GLN A 330 -10.57 -19.80 14.92
N TRP A 331 -10.56 -20.08 13.62
CA TRP A 331 -11.54 -20.91 12.94
C TRP A 331 -11.21 -22.41 12.94
N ASN A 332 -10.17 -22.84 13.67
CA ASN A 332 -9.69 -24.22 13.72
C ASN A 332 -9.26 -24.77 12.34
N GLU A 333 -8.75 -23.90 11.47
CA GLU A 333 -8.18 -24.28 10.17
C GLU A 333 -6.65 -24.43 10.25
N PRO A 334 -6.06 -25.35 9.46
CA PRO A 334 -4.60 -25.46 9.40
C PRO A 334 -3.98 -24.21 8.76
N ALA A 335 -2.89 -23.73 9.36
CA ALA A 335 -2.24 -22.46 9.01
C ALA A 335 -0.70 -22.55 9.13
N ARG A 336 -0.10 -23.53 8.44
CA ARG A 336 1.32 -23.86 8.57
C ARG A 336 2.15 -23.51 7.35
N ASP A 337 1.63 -23.79 6.16
CA ASP A 337 2.39 -23.76 4.91
C ASP A 337 1.62 -23.03 3.79
N LEU A 338 2.22 -23.04 2.59
CA LEU A 338 1.66 -22.38 1.44
C LEU A 338 0.35 -23.03 0.96
N ALA A 339 0.27 -24.37 1.01
CA ALA A 339 -0.93 -25.12 0.63
C ALA A 339 -2.11 -24.81 1.58
N ASP A 340 -1.84 -24.74 2.88
CA ASP A 340 -2.79 -24.26 3.89
C ASP A 340 -3.28 -22.83 3.55
N GLY A 341 -2.37 -21.96 3.11
CA GLY A 341 -2.70 -20.60 2.68
C GLY A 341 -3.63 -20.56 1.46
N TYR A 342 -3.36 -21.37 0.43
CA TYR A 342 -4.23 -21.44 -0.75
C TYR A 342 -5.62 -22.00 -0.43
N ARG A 343 -5.70 -23.02 0.43
CA ARG A 343 -7.00 -23.54 0.90
C ARG A 343 -7.77 -22.45 1.67
N PHE A 344 -7.10 -21.73 2.57
CA PHE A 344 -7.72 -20.63 3.30
C PHE A 344 -8.25 -19.56 2.35
N ALA A 345 -7.45 -19.15 1.35
CA ALA A 345 -7.86 -18.17 0.36
C ALA A 345 -9.11 -18.60 -0.44
N ALA A 346 -9.16 -19.85 -0.90
CA ALA A 346 -10.32 -20.37 -1.64
C ALA A 346 -11.61 -20.33 -0.81
N ASN A 347 -11.49 -20.63 0.49
CA ASN A 347 -12.63 -20.65 1.39
C ASN A 347 -13.10 -19.24 1.78
N HIS A 348 -12.18 -18.29 1.98
CA HIS A 348 -12.47 -17.06 2.73
C HIS A 348 -12.12 -15.75 2.01
N LEU A 349 -11.48 -15.79 0.85
CA LEU A 349 -11.06 -14.61 0.13
C LEU A 349 -11.68 -14.54 -1.26
N VAL A 350 -11.95 -13.32 -1.72
CA VAL A 350 -12.47 -13.05 -3.05
C VAL A 350 -11.70 -11.87 -3.66
N PRO A 351 -11.02 -12.04 -4.81
CA PRO A 351 -10.37 -10.92 -5.51
C PRO A 351 -11.39 -9.84 -5.89
N MET A 352 -11.08 -8.58 -5.63
CA MET A 352 -11.97 -7.45 -5.97
C MET A 352 -11.41 -6.46 -6.98
N ASP A 353 -10.19 -6.73 -7.47
CA ASP A 353 -9.38 -5.85 -8.33
C ASP A 353 -10.10 -5.38 -9.60
N GLU A 354 -11.11 -6.12 -10.08
CA GLU A 354 -11.94 -5.77 -11.24
C GLU A 354 -12.93 -4.61 -10.96
N TYR A 355 -13.36 -4.46 -9.71
CA TYR A 355 -14.43 -3.52 -9.31
C TYR A 355 -13.90 -2.31 -8.57
N ALA A 356 -12.91 -2.53 -7.71
CA ALA A 356 -12.27 -1.50 -6.92
C ALA A 356 -10.78 -1.80 -6.70
N ASP A 357 -10.01 -0.73 -6.65
CA ASP A 357 -8.57 -0.74 -6.39
C ASP A 357 -8.21 0.51 -5.58
N VAL A 358 -6.96 0.66 -5.17
CA VAL A 358 -6.45 1.83 -4.46
C VAL A 358 -5.20 2.41 -5.13
N LEU A 359 -5.01 3.71 -4.98
CA LEU A 359 -3.73 4.38 -5.23
C LEU A 359 -3.16 4.90 -3.92
N SER A 360 -1.86 4.70 -3.70
CA SER A 360 -1.16 5.22 -2.50
C SER A 360 -0.37 6.48 -2.85
N PHE A 361 -0.67 7.59 -2.18
CA PHE A 361 0.08 8.85 -2.23
C PHE A 361 1.56 8.67 -1.94
N LYS A 362 1.89 7.77 -1.01
CA LYS A 362 3.28 7.46 -0.64
C LYS A 362 4.09 6.94 -1.83
N ASN A 363 3.44 6.26 -2.78
CA ASN A 363 4.05 5.50 -3.86
C ASN A 363 3.73 6.06 -5.26
N ILE A 364 3.16 7.27 -5.37
CA ILE A 364 2.90 7.89 -6.68
C ILE A 364 4.25 8.17 -7.36
N PRO A 365 4.50 7.60 -8.56
CA PRO A 365 5.70 7.87 -9.31
C PRO A 365 5.58 9.16 -10.11
N LEU A 366 6.72 9.78 -10.44
CA LEU A 366 6.74 10.91 -11.39
C LEU A 366 6.26 10.49 -12.78
N PHE A 367 6.58 9.27 -13.21
CA PHE A 367 6.21 8.78 -14.54
C PHE A 367 5.62 7.36 -14.53
N ASN A 368 4.68 7.09 -15.43
CA ASN A 368 4.25 5.74 -15.77
C ASN A 368 4.90 5.29 -17.08
N LEU A 369 5.39 4.05 -17.08
CA LEU A 369 5.87 3.35 -18.27
C LEU A 369 5.02 2.11 -18.51
N THR A 370 4.23 2.08 -19.57
CA THR A 370 3.51 0.85 -19.95
C THR A 370 4.49 -0.15 -20.56
N LEU A 371 4.92 -1.13 -19.76
CA LEU A 371 5.66 -2.32 -20.21
C LEU A 371 4.89 -3.57 -19.79
N ASN A 372 4.70 -4.51 -20.71
CA ASN A 372 4.04 -5.79 -20.45
C ASN A 372 5.05 -6.73 -19.75
N LYS A 373 4.92 -6.90 -18.43
CA LYS A 373 5.82 -7.73 -17.62
C LYS A 373 4.99 -8.52 -16.59
N GLY A 374 4.59 -9.73 -16.97
CA GLY A 374 3.68 -10.63 -16.23
C GLY A 374 4.24 -11.22 -14.92
N PHE A 375 4.66 -10.38 -13.99
CA PHE A 375 5.21 -10.82 -12.69
C PHE A 375 4.20 -10.81 -11.53
N VAL A 376 3.01 -10.24 -11.72
CA VAL A 376 1.99 -10.12 -10.68
C VAL A 376 0.84 -11.09 -10.99
N GLY A 377 0.32 -11.77 -9.96
CA GLY A 377 -0.87 -12.61 -10.11
C GLY A 377 -2.03 -11.78 -10.66
N THR A 378 -2.56 -12.16 -11.82
CA THR A 378 -3.71 -11.49 -12.42
C THR A 378 -5.01 -12.06 -11.85
N PRO A 379 -6.14 -11.34 -11.95
CA PRO A 379 -7.44 -11.89 -11.61
C PRO A 379 -7.78 -13.17 -12.38
N ASP A 380 -7.31 -13.31 -13.62
CA ASP A 380 -7.47 -14.54 -14.43
C ASP A 380 -6.66 -15.70 -13.83
N TRP A 381 -5.41 -15.46 -13.41
CA TRP A 381 -4.58 -16.48 -12.76
C TRP A 381 -5.20 -16.98 -11.45
N TRP A 382 -5.75 -16.08 -10.62
CA TRP A 382 -6.44 -16.49 -9.39
C TRP A 382 -7.71 -17.30 -9.70
N ARG A 383 -8.46 -16.95 -10.74
CA ARG A 383 -9.61 -17.75 -11.20
C ARG A 383 -9.19 -19.14 -11.67
N GLU A 384 -8.06 -19.28 -12.35
CA GLU A 384 -7.50 -20.58 -12.75
C GLU A 384 -7.08 -21.43 -11.55
N VAL A 385 -6.42 -20.83 -10.55
CA VAL A 385 -6.06 -21.51 -9.29
C VAL A 385 -7.31 -22.05 -8.58
N TYR A 386 -8.40 -21.28 -8.55
CA TYR A 386 -9.65 -21.75 -7.93
C TYR A 386 -10.33 -22.85 -8.75
N ALA A 387 -10.20 -22.83 -10.08
CA ALA A 387 -10.80 -23.82 -10.97
C ALA A 387 -10.12 -25.19 -10.90
N ASP A 388 -8.80 -25.26 -10.63
CA ASP A 388 -8.04 -26.51 -10.47
C ASP A 388 -7.16 -26.49 -9.21
N LEU A 389 -7.83 -26.29 -8.07
CA LEU A 389 -7.19 -26.20 -6.76
C LEU A 389 -6.27 -27.41 -6.43
N PRO A 390 -6.63 -28.68 -6.72
CA PRO A 390 -5.75 -29.82 -6.43
C PRO A 390 -4.42 -29.77 -7.20
N SER A 391 -4.40 -29.25 -8.43
CA SER A 391 -3.17 -29.11 -9.21
C SER A 391 -2.33 -27.93 -8.73
N ALA A 392 -2.98 -26.80 -8.44
CA ALA A 392 -2.33 -25.63 -7.86
C ALA A 392 -1.67 -25.95 -6.51
N MET A 393 -2.30 -26.77 -5.66
CA MET A 393 -1.72 -27.23 -4.39
C MET A 393 -0.48 -28.10 -4.59
N ARG A 394 -0.49 -29.05 -5.55
CA ARG A 394 0.71 -29.86 -5.85
C ARG A 394 1.87 -29.01 -6.36
N GLN A 395 1.57 -27.99 -7.17
CA GLN A 395 2.58 -27.05 -7.65
C GLN A 395 3.16 -26.22 -6.48
N ALA A 396 2.30 -25.77 -5.56
CA ALA A 396 2.72 -25.06 -4.36
C ALA A 396 3.67 -25.89 -3.47
N ASP A 397 3.38 -27.18 -3.32
CA ASP A 397 4.25 -28.12 -2.59
C ASP A 397 5.61 -28.27 -3.27
N ALA A 398 5.62 -28.38 -4.60
CA ALA A 398 6.86 -28.48 -5.39
C ALA A 398 7.69 -27.20 -5.35
N GLU A 399 7.06 -26.02 -5.40
CA GLU A 399 7.73 -24.71 -5.26
C GLU A 399 8.25 -24.48 -3.83
N SER A 400 7.56 -25.00 -2.82
CA SER A 400 7.99 -24.92 -1.42
C SER A 400 9.16 -25.87 -1.10
N ALA A 401 9.34 -26.93 -1.88
CA ALA A 401 10.46 -27.86 -1.74
C ALA A 401 11.78 -27.34 -2.34
N GLN A 402 11.75 -26.21 -3.06
CA GLN A 402 12.94 -25.62 -3.66
C GLN A 402 13.74 -24.83 -2.61
N GLU A 403 15.04 -25.07 -2.49
CA GLU A 403 15.91 -24.42 -1.48
C GLU A 403 16.34 -22.99 -1.88
N PHE A 404 15.39 -22.14 -2.28
CA PHE A 404 15.69 -20.75 -2.62
C PHE A 404 15.73 -19.84 -1.38
N THR A 405 16.66 -18.88 -1.40
CA THR A 405 16.84 -17.90 -0.32
C THR A 405 15.97 -16.65 -0.49
N ILE A 406 15.80 -15.86 0.58
CA ILE A 406 15.14 -14.54 0.53
C ILE A 406 15.83 -13.61 -0.48
N ALA A 407 17.17 -13.62 -0.54
CA ALA A 407 17.92 -12.83 -1.51
C ALA A 407 17.55 -13.22 -2.96
N GLU A 408 17.34 -14.51 -3.22
CA GLU A 408 16.97 -15.02 -4.55
C GLU A 408 15.51 -14.77 -4.92
N PHE A 409 14.61 -14.76 -3.93
CA PHE A 409 13.23 -14.30 -4.11
C PHE A 409 13.18 -12.84 -4.54
N PHE A 410 13.90 -11.95 -3.83
CA PHE A 410 13.98 -10.53 -4.22
C PHE A 410 14.74 -10.32 -5.55
N ALA A 411 15.59 -11.27 -5.95
CA ALA A 411 16.22 -11.29 -7.27
C ALA A 411 15.32 -11.87 -8.39
N GLY A 412 14.09 -12.31 -8.06
CA GLY A 412 13.12 -12.82 -9.03
C GLY A 412 13.42 -14.23 -9.55
N ARG A 413 14.13 -15.06 -8.77
CA ARG A 413 14.46 -16.46 -9.14
C ARG A 413 13.44 -17.50 -8.67
N VAL A 414 12.43 -17.06 -7.90
CA VAL A 414 11.38 -17.90 -7.34
C VAL A 414 10.07 -17.63 -8.08
N GLY A 415 9.46 -18.65 -8.66
CA GLY A 415 8.19 -18.56 -9.40
C GLY A 415 8.22 -19.28 -10.73
#